data_AF-A0A2S9XHP8-F1
#
_entry.id   AF-A0A2S9XHP8-F1
#
_cell.length_a   1.000
_cell.length_b   1.000
_cell.length_c   1.000
_cell.angle_alpha   90.00
_cell.angle_beta   90.00
_cell.angle_gamma   90.00
#
_symmetry.space_group_name_H-M   'P 1'
#
loop_
_entity.id
_entity.type
_entity.pdbx_description
1 polymer ?
#
loop_
_entity_poly.entity_id
_entity_poly.type
_entity_poly.pdbx_seq_one_letter_code
_entity_poly.pdbx_strand_id
1 'polypeptide(L)'
;MPWHTRAVRALALSSNFARLEAFALLGAALALTACPTQEPSAETETETETGEPSCLDTDTPGPDIVVNFNSEIEELQLGECVPERLIITGGGVTNLSALSNVREIGILEIRFAPMLTTLTGLENLQRVDTLIITGNSVMPTLLEWDDLATVGSIIITSNDGLTDLGSFPALSSAGRLEIASNPDLTDYSGFEELTMLSGGLELSDSALITDFTGLDKLTTVGGDLSIQDNPALTSFEGLGVTTVNGDLSVVSNEDLSECLVTDFAAAITVGGAEVLNGNKMDLCD
;
A
#
# COMPACT_ATOMS: atom_id res chain seq x y z
N MET A 1 35.32 -6.19 3.67
CA MET A 1 36.30 -5.37 2.92
C MET A 1 35.61 -4.05 2.62
N PRO A 2 36.03 -2.92 3.20
CA PRO A 2 35.29 -1.67 3.07
C PRO A 2 35.66 -0.94 1.78
N TRP A 3 34.64 -0.45 1.07
CA TRP A 3 34.79 0.34 -0.15
C TRP A 3 35.23 1.77 0.21
N HIS A 4 36.33 2.19 -0.42
CA HIS A 4 36.96 3.49 -0.23
C HIS A 4 36.20 4.63 -0.94
N THR A 5 35.77 5.64 -0.18
CA THR A 5 35.35 6.95 -0.68
C THR A 5 36.58 7.81 -0.98
N ARG A 6 36.72 8.32 -2.21
CA ARG A 6 37.77 9.27 -2.60
C ARG A 6 37.33 10.71 -2.35
N ALA A 7 38.07 11.41 -1.51
CA ALA A 7 38.01 12.87 -1.34
C ALA A 7 38.85 13.59 -2.41
N VAL A 8 38.34 14.70 -2.94
CA VAL A 8 39.13 15.68 -3.72
C VAL A 8 39.05 17.03 -3.01
N ARG A 9 40.21 17.53 -2.58
CA ARG A 9 40.46 18.90 -2.08
C ARG A 9 41.15 19.71 -3.16
N ALA A 10 40.73 20.97 -3.33
CA ALA A 10 41.49 22.13 -3.83
C ALA A 10 40.56 23.35 -3.81
N LEU A 11 40.92 24.60 -3.57
CA LEU A 11 42.08 25.30 -2.99
C LEU A 11 41.60 26.75 -2.77
N ALA A 12 42.11 27.42 -1.75
CA ALA A 12 41.74 28.77 -1.35
C ALA A 12 42.21 29.87 -2.33
N LEU A 13 41.51 31.01 -2.33
CA LEU A 13 42.02 32.32 -2.76
C LEU A 13 41.52 33.42 -1.82
N SER A 14 42.39 34.40 -1.61
CA SER A 14 42.47 35.37 -0.51
C SER A 14 41.86 36.74 -0.83
N SER A 15 41.61 37.57 0.20
CA SER A 15 42.08 38.97 0.27
C SER A 15 41.74 39.67 1.60
N ASN A 16 42.71 40.47 2.08
CA ASN A 16 42.74 41.32 3.27
C ASN A 16 41.86 42.59 3.16
N PHE A 17 41.46 43.20 4.29
CA PHE A 17 41.69 44.64 4.58
C PHE A 17 41.38 45.04 6.06
N ALA A 18 42.44 45.50 6.75
CA ALA A 18 42.62 46.62 7.70
C ALA A 18 41.67 46.99 8.89
N ARG A 19 42.29 46.96 10.10
CA ARG A 19 42.46 47.97 11.19
C ARG A 19 41.29 48.79 11.77
N LEU A 20 41.20 48.83 13.12
CA LEU A 20 41.36 50.05 13.96
C LEU A 20 41.63 49.73 15.46
N GLU A 21 42.28 50.67 16.16
CA GLU A 21 42.96 50.63 17.48
C GLU A 21 42.04 50.96 18.70
N ALA A 22 42.21 50.30 19.86
CA ALA A 22 42.79 50.74 21.16
C ALA A 22 41.88 51.53 22.17
N PHE A 23 41.78 51.06 23.45
CA PHE A 23 42.16 51.79 24.69
C PHE A 23 41.85 51.03 26.03
N ALA A 24 42.88 50.96 26.89
CA ALA A 24 42.96 51.02 28.38
C ALA A 24 42.09 50.20 29.39
N LEU A 25 42.81 49.33 30.14
CA LEU A 25 42.94 49.14 31.61
C LEU A 25 41.84 49.63 32.61
N LEU A 26 41.29 48.66 33.37
CA LEU A 26 41.16 48.55 34.85
C LEU A 26 40.40 47.21 35.11
N GLY A 27 40.77 46.24 35.94
CA GLY A 27 41.27 46.33 37.31
C GLY A 27 40.17 45.96 38.32
N ALA A 28 39.69 44.70 38.36
CA ALA A 28 39.02 44.11 39.54
C ALA A 28 38.85 42.59 39.37
N ALA A 29 39.54 41.83 40.22
CA ALA A 29 39.34 40.40 40.39
C ALA A 29 38.12 40.17 41.30
N LEU A 30 37.10 39.45 40.79
CA LEU A 30 36.13 38.75 41.62
C LEU A 30 36.14 37.28 41.21
N ALA A 31 36.44 36.43 42.20
CA ALA A 31 36.38 34.98 42.09
C ALA A 31 34.91 34.56 41.88
N LEU A 32 34.64 33.92 40.74
CA LEU A 32 33.42 33.17 40.50
C LEU A 32 33.77 31.68 40.50
N THR A 33 33.18 31.00 41.46
CA THR A 33 33.11 29.55 41.64
C THR A 33 32.78 28.84 40.33
N ALA A 34 33.62 27.87 39.96
CA ALA A 34 33.42 27.00 38.82
C ALA A 34 32.08 26.25 38.92
N CYS A 35 31.26 26.35 37.87
CA CYS A 35 30.16 25.45 37.62
C CYS A 35 30.75 24.15 37.04
N PRO A 36 30.38 22.95 37.52
CA PRO A 36 30.83 21.72 36.88
C PRO A 36 30.17 21.64 35.49
N THR A 37 30.99 21.54 34.45
CA THR A 37 30.54 21.18 33.11
C THR A 37 30.10 19.72 33.16
N GLN A 38 28.79 19.51 33.22
CA GLN A 38 28.19 18.21 32.98
C GLN A 38 28.39 17.92 31.48
N GLU A 39 29.20 16.90 31.18
CA GLU A 39 29.27 16.32 29.84
C GLU A 39 27.84 16.00 29.38
N PRO A 40 27.45 16.31 28.13
CA PRO A 40 26.20 15.79 27.61
C PRO A 40 26.34 14.27 27.57
N SER A 41 25.54 13.61 28.42
CA SER A 41 25.32 12.17 28.39
C SER A 41 24.98 11.80 26.96
N ALA A 42 25.71 10.83 26.41
CA ALA A 42 25.38 10.18 25.15
C ALA A 42 23.88 9.84 25.18
N GLU A 43 23.13 10.49 24.30
CA GLU A 43 21.76 10.08 24.00
C GLU A 43 21.88 8.66 23.47
N THR A 44 21.32 7.72 24.21
CA THR A 44 21.12 6.37 23.74
C THR A 44 20.09 6.47 22.63
N GLU A 45 20.55 6.62 21.38
CA GLU A 45 19.72 6.33 20.22
C GLU A 45 19.29 4.87 20.37
N THR A 46 18.03 4.66 20.70
CA THR A 46 17.38 3.37 20.52
C THR A 46 17.24 3.17 19.01
N GLU A 47 18.31 2.71 18.37
CA GLU A 47 18.22 2.04 17.09
C GLU A 47 17.44 0.75 17.32
N THR A 48 16.12 0.81 17.12
CA THR A 48 15.28 -0.38 17.01
C THR A 48 14.63 -0.38 15.64
N GLU A 49 15.44 -0.62 14.61
CA GLU A 49 14.96 -1.19 13.35
C GLU A 49 16.16 -1.78 12.60
N THR A 50 16.59 -2.98 12.99
CA THR A 50 17.52 -3.75 12.13
C THR A 50 16.71 -4.47 11.07
N GLY A 51 16.13 -3.70 10.14
CA GLY A 51 15.86 -4.15 8.78
C GLY A 51 17.01 -3.69 7.89
N GLU A 52 17.36 -4.46 6.85
CA GLU A 52 18.14 -3.87 5.77
C GLU A 52 17.33 -2.70 5.19
N PRO A 53 17.94 -1.53 4.93
CA PRO A 53 17.21 -0.38 4.41
C PRO A 53 16.55 -0.75 3.09
N SER A 54 15.24 -0.51 3.01
CA SER A 54 14.47 -0.79 1.80
C SER A 54 14.92 0.16 0.70
N CYS A 55 14.98 -0.35 -0.51
CA CYS A 55 15.26 0.48 -1.69
C CYS A 55 14.11 1.43 -2.04
N LEU A 56 12.91 1.17 -1.50
CA LEU A 56 11.73 2.03 -1.65
C LEU A 56 11.81 3.28 -0.79
N ASP A 57 12.79 3.36 0.13
CA ASP A 57 13.04 4.53 0.97
C ASP A 57 13.75 5.67 0.22
N THR A 58 13.83 5.59 -1.13
CA THR A 58 14.44 6.62 -1.97
C THR A 58 13.39 7.59 -2.52
N ASP A 59 13.60 8.89 -2.32
CA ASP A 59 12.61 9.95 -2.59
C ASP A 59 12.20 10.12 -4.07
N THR A 60 12.86 9.43 -5.02
CA THR A 60 12.53 9.54 -6.44
C THR A 60 12.73 8.20 -7.15
N PRO A 61 11.64 7.43 -7.36
CA PRO A 61 11.63 6.35 -8.33
C PRO A 61 12.19 6.81 -9.69
N GLY A 62 12.97 5.96 -10.36
CA GLY A 62 13.31 6.14 -11.77
C GLY A 62 12.10 6.09 -12.72
N PRO A 63 12.33 6.09 -14.05
CA PRO A 63 11.26 6.08 -15.04
C PRO A 63 10.49 4.75 -15.07
N ASP A 64 9.24 4.80 -15.49
CA ASP A 64 8.41 3.60 -15.68
C ASP A 64 9.10 2.56 -16.58
N ILE A 65 9.08 1.30 -16.13
CA ILE A 65 9.52 0.13 -16.88
C ILE A 65 8.27 -0.49 -17.50
N VAL A 66 8.18 -0.48 -18.84
CA VAL A 66 7.02 -1.03 -19.55
C VAL A 66 7.41 -2.30 -20.29
N VAL A 67 6.68 -3.38 -20.02
CA VAL A 67 6.86 -4.70 -20.60
C VAL A 67 5.59 -5.10 -21.36
N ASN A 68 5.76 -5.40 -22.65
CA ASN A 68 4.76 -5.89 -23.58
C ASN A 68 4.99 -7.34 -24.02
N PHE A 69 6.24 -7.82 -23.93
CA PHE A 69 6.64 -9.16 -24.36
C PHE A 69 7.56 -9.83 -23.34
N ASN A 70 7.52 -11.16 -23.26
CA ASN A 70 8.41 -11.92 -22.39
C ASN A 70 9.90 -11.64 -22.61
N SER A 71 10.32 -11.40 -23.87
CA SER A 71 11.71 -11.07 -24.20
C SER A 71 12.20 -9.79 -23.52
N GLU A 72 11.32 -8.82 -23.26
CA GLU A 72 11.71 -7.57 -22.60
C GLU A 72 12.01 -7.80 -21.11
N ILE A 73 11.24 -8.66 -20.43
CA ILE A 73 11.50 -9.03 -19.03
C ILE A 73 12.87 -9.70 -18.87
N GLU A 74 13.19 -10.62 -19.78
CA GLU A 74 14.45 -11.37 -19.77
C GLU A 74 15.67 -10.46 -19.99
N GLU A 75 15.53 -9.41 -20.79
CA GLU A 75 16.59 -8.43 -21.08
C GLU A 75 16.81 -7.44 -19.94
N LEU A 76 15.78 -7.10 -19.16
CA LEU A 76 15.86 -6.11 -18.07
C LEU A 76 16.77 -6.54 -16.92
N GLN A 77 16.95 -7.85 -16.70
CA GLN A 77 17.78 -8.41 -15.62
C GLN A 77 17.52 -7.73 -14.26
N LEU A 78 16.24 -7.59 -13.90
CA LEU A 78 15.83 -6.91 -12.68
C LEU A 78 16.47 -7.57 -11.46
N GLY A 79 16.94 -6.74 -10.54
CA GLY A 79 17.45 -7.18 -9.24
C GLY A 79 16.31 -7.55 -8.29
N GLU A 80 16.65 -7.69 -7.01
CA GLU A 80 15.65 -7.97 -5.96
C GLU A 80 14.74 -6.78 -5.68
N CYS A 81 15.12 -5.58 -6.12
CA CYS A 81 14.35 -4.37 -5.95
C CYS A 81 14.13 -3.60 -7.25
N VAL A 82 12.91 -3.12 -7.44
CA VAL A 82 12.49 -2.19 -8.49
C VAL A 82 11.75 -0.99 -7.86
N PRO A 83 12.43 0.11 -7.51
CA PRO A 83 11.76 1.27 -6.91
C PRO A 83 10.80 1.99 -7.88
N GLU A 84 10.99 1.79 -9.18
CA GLU A 84 10.13 2.32 -10.24
C GLU A 84 8.74 1.69 -10.31
N ARG A 85 7.91 2.26 -11.19
CA ARG A 85 6.72 1.59 -11.68
C ARG A 85 7.10 0.53 -12.71
N LEU A 86 6.74 -0.73 -12.46
CA LEU A 86 6.79 -1.82 -13.43
C LEU A 86 5.39 -2.07 -14.01
N ILE A 87 5.22 -1.82 -15.31
CA ILE A 87 3.97 -2.01 -16.06
C ILE A 87 4.10 -3.25 -16.94
N ILE A 88 3.31 -4.28 -16.65
CA ILE A 88 3.13 -5.46 -17.50
C ILE A 88 1.83 -5.30 -18.27
N THR A 89 1.91 -5.27 -19.60
CA THR A 89 0.74 -5.02 -20.44
C THR A 89 0.81 -5.68 -21.80
N GLY A 90 -0.26 -5.60 -22.59
CA GLY A 90 -0.32 -6.13 -23.94
C GLY A 90 -0.38 -7.65 -24.03
N GLY A 91 -0.48 -8.17 -25.26
CA GLY A 91 -0.72 -9.59 -25.51
C GLY A 91 0.52 -10.48 -25.60
N GLY A 92 1.72 -9.95 -25.36
CA GLY A 92 2.97 -10.67 -25.56
C GLY A 92 3.58 -11.30 -24.30
N VAL A 93 3.08 -10.95 -23.11
CA VAL A 93 3.51 -11.54 -21.84
C VAL A 93 2.61 -12.72 -21.48
N THR A 94 3.22 -13.89 -21.30
CA THR A 94 2.54 -15.17 -21.04
C THR A 94 2.95 -15.82 -19.72
N ASN A 95 4.05 -15.36 -19.13
CA ASN A 95 4.57 -15.83 -17.84
C ASN A 95 5.44 -14.72 -17.22
N LEU A 96 5.64 -14.76 -15.90
CA LEU A 96 6.46 -13.78 -15.18
C LEU A 96 7.71 -14.40 -14.55
N SER A 97 8.14 -15.59 -14.98
CA SER A 97 9.22 -16.36 -14.35
C SER A 97 10.54 -15.58 -14.20
N ALA A 98 10.82 -14.66 -15.12
CA ALA A 98 12.00 -13.78 -15.07
C ALA A 98 11.93 -12.72 -13.94
N LEU A 99 10.78 -12.54 -13.28
CA LEU A 99 10.59 -11.68 -12.12
C LEU A 99 10.78 -12.40 -10.78
N SER A 100 11.10 -13.71 -10.78
CA SER A 100 11.17 -14.53 -9.56
C SER A 100 12.19 -14.07 -8.51
N ASN A 101 13.16 -13.23 -8.90
CA ASN A 101 14.13 -12.64 -7.97
C ASN A 101 13.62 -11.36 -7.31
N VAL A 102 12.57 -10.73 -7.83
CA VAL A 102 12.06 -9.47 -7.28
C VAL A 102 11.42 -9.74 -5.91
N ARG A 103 11.68 -8.85 -4.96
CA ARG A 103 11.21 -8.87 -3.56
C ARG A 103 10.46 -7.59 -3.22
N GLU A 104 10.91 -6.46 -3.75
CA GLU A 104 10.30 -5.15 -3.49
C GLU A 104 10.04 -4.41 -4.81
N ILE A 105 8.83 -3.87 -4.95
CA ILE A 105 8.43 -3.03 -6.09
C ILE A 105 7.78 -1.76 -5.57
N GLY A 106 8.10 -0.59 -6.14
CA GLY A 106 7.35 0.64 -5.86
C GLY A 106 5.90 0.49 -6.33
N ILE A 107 5.70 0.46 -7.65
CA ILE A 107 4.37 0.27 -8.25
C ILE A 107 4.41 -0.90 -9.22
N LEU A 108 3.60 -1.94 -8.96
CA LEU A 108 3.38 -3.04 -9.89
C LEU A 108 2.01 -2.87 -10.56
N GLU A 109 2.00 -2.67 -11.87
CA GLU A 109 0.79 -2.50 -12.67
C GLU A 109 0.70 -3.61 -13.72
N ILE A 110 -0.22 -4.56 -13.54
CA ILE A 110 -0.49 -5.64 -14.48
C ILE A 110 -1.82 -5.34 -15.16
N ARG A 111 -1.77 -4.88 -16.41
CA ARG A 111 -2.97 -4.41 -17.10
C ARG A 111 -3.13 -4.88 -18.53
N PHE A 112 -4.35 -5.20 -18.92
CA PHE A 112 -4.68 -5.55 -20.30
C PHE A 112 -3.73 -6.60 -20.87
N ALA A 113 -3.44 -7.65 -20.09
CA ALA A 113 -2.56 -8.76 -20.46
C ALA A 113 -3.38 -10.02 -20.81
N PRO A 114 -4.01 -10.10 -22.00
CA PRO A 114 -5.01 -11.11 -22.34
C PRO A 114 -4.45 -12.53 -22.52
N MET A 115 -3.14 -12.73 -22.39
CA MET A 115 -2.49 -14.04 -22.48
C MET A 115 -1.89 -14.49 -21.13
N LEU A 116 -1.94 -13.64 -20.11
CA LEU A 116 -1.39 -13.93 -18.79
C LEU A 116 -2.47 -14.61 -17.94
N THR A 117 -2.32 -15.92 -17.73
CA THR A 117 -3.29 -16.75 -17.00
C THR A 117 -2.94 -16.95 -15.53
N THR A 118 -1.75 -16.52 -15.10
CA THR A 118 -1.23 -16.68 -13.74
C THR A 118 -0.18 -15.60 -13.47
N LEU A 119 0.02 -15.26 -12.19
CA LEU A 119 1.09 -14.38 -11.73
C LEU A 119 2.34 -15.15 -11.26
N THR A 120 2.42 -16.45 -11.56
CA THR A 120 3.61 -17.28 -11.32
C THR A 120 4.89 -16.59 -11.84
N GLY A 121 5.88 -16.49 -10.96
CA GLY A 121 7.07 -15.65 -11.10
C GLY A 121 7.12 -14.46 -10.14
N LEU A 122 6.04 -14.16 -9.41
CA LEU A 122 5.99 -13.11 -8.38
C LEU A 122 5.85 -13.64 -6.95
N GLU A 123 6.02 -14.95 -6.74
CA GLU A 123 5.75 -15.65 -5.46
C GLU A 123 6.59 -15.13 -4.29
N ASN A 124 7.76 -14.58 -4.59
CA ASN A 124 8.69 -14.08 -3.58
C ASN A 124 8.53 -12.58 -3.30
N LEU A 125 7.53 -11.91 -3.88
CA LEU A 125 7.31 -10.49 -3.64
C LEU A 125 6.89 -10.28 -2.17
N GLN A 126 7.65 -9.45 -1.46
CA GLN A 126 7.49 -9.20 -0.03
C GLN A 126 6.86 -7.83 0.27
N ARG A 127 7.15 -6.85 -0.58
CA ARG A 127 6.63 -5.49 -0.44
C ARG A 127 6.25 -4.89 -1.79
N VAL A 128 5.11 -4.21 -1.82
CA VAL A 128 4.74 -3.34 -2.92
C VAL A 128 4.03 -2.08 -2.44
N ASP A 129 4.47 -0.88 -2.83
CA ASP A 129 3.76 0.33 -2.38
C ASP A 129 2.40 0.45 -3.08
N THR A 130 2.26 0.01 -4.34
CA THR A 130 0.97 -0.08 -5.03
C THR A 130 0.91 -1.25 -6.00
N LEU A 131 -0.05 -2.14 -5.79
CA LEU A 131 -0.41 -3.25 -6.68
C LEU A 131 -1.69 -2.89 -7.46
N ILE A 132 -1.59 -2.85 -8.78
CA ILE A 132 -2.71 -2.59 -9.69
C ILE A 132 -2.85 -3.79 -10.63
N ILE A 133 -4.00 -4.46 -10.59
CA ILE A 133 -4.33 -5.57 -11.49
C ILE A 133 -5.63 -5.21 -12.19
N THR A 134 -5.56 -4.87 -13.48
CA THR A 134 -6.74 -4.34 -14.18
C THR A 134 -6.91 -4.79 -15.62
N GLY A 135 -8.14 -5.12 -16.03
CA GLY A 135 -8.41 -5.44 -17.43
C GLY A 135 -7.81 -6.77 -17.90
N ASN A 136 -7.52 -7.71 -16.99
CA ASN A 136 -6.97 -9.02 -17.35
C ASN A 136 -8.12 -10.04 -17.46
N SER A 137 -8.48 -10.41 -18.69
CA SER A 137 -9.73 -11.14 -18.97
C SER A 137 -9.62 -12.66 -18.88
N VAL A 138 -8.44 -13.23 -18.66
CA VAL A 138 -8.20 -14.69 -18.75
C VAL A 138 -7.60 -15.31 -17.50
N MET A 139 -7.36 -14.52 -16.45
CA MET A 139 -6.71 -14.96 -15.21
C MET A 139 -7.77 -15.37 -14.19
N PRO A 140 -7.96 -16.68 -13.90
CA PRO A 140 -9.02 -17.15 -13.01
C PRO A 140 -8.74 -16.91 -11.53
N THR A 141 -7.46 -16.90 -11.16
CA THR A 141 -6.97 -16.66 -9.80
C THR A 141 -5.67 -15.87 -9.85
N LEU A 142 -5.40 -15.04 -8.85
CA LEU A 142 -4.19 -14.21 -8.80
C LEU A 142 -2.94 -15.04 -8.48
N LEU A 143 -2.63 -15.21 -7.20
CA LEU A 143 -1.50 -15.97 -6.67
C LEU A 143 -1.72 -16.22 -5.18
N GLU A 144 -1.10 -17.27 -4.66
CA GLU A 144 -0.87 -17.41 -3.22
C GLU A 144 0.33 -16.52 -2.86
N TRP A 145 0.07 -15.32 -2.32
CA TRP A 145 1.09 -14.34 -1.98
C TRP A 145 1.67 -14.60 -0.58
N ASP A 146 2.31 -15.76 -0.42
CA ASP A 146 2.81 -16.27 0.86
C ASP A 146 3.72 -15.27 1.61
N ASP A 147 4.54 -14.53 0.87
CA ASP A 147 5.57 -13.63 1.41
C ASP A 147 5.16 -12.14 1.41
N LEU A 148 4.05 -11.77 0.76
CA LEU A 148 3.66 -10.36 0.55
C LEU A 148 3.04 -9.77 1.82
N ALA A 149 3.89 -9.19 2.66
CA ALA A 149 3.50 -8.70 3.99
C ALA A 149 3.20 -7.20 4.04
N THR A 150 3.80 -6.40 3.14
CA THR A 150 3.69 -4.94 3.18
C THR A 150 3.12 -4.42 1.87
N VAL A 151 1.88 -3.92 1.91
CA VAL A 151 1.23 -3.33 0.74
C VAL A 151 0.65 -1.95 1.05
N GLY A 152 1.01 -0.95 0.25
CA GLY A 152 0.43 0.39 0.38
C GLY A 152 -0.99 0.44 -0.20
N SER A 153 -1.19 0.06 -1.46
CA SER A 153 -2.53 0.01 -2.07
C SER A 153 -2.70 -1.21 -2.95
N ILE A 154 -3.85 -1.87 -2.85
CA ILE A 154 -4.28 -2.94 -3.75
C ILE A 154 -5.49 -2.44 -4.54
N ILE A 155 -5.40 -2.48 -5.86
CA ILE A 155 -6.44 -2.08 -6.79
C ILE A 155 -6.65 -3.22 -7.78
N ILE A 156 -7.78 -3.91 -7.68
CA ILE A 156 -8.14 -5.05 -8.53
C ILE A 156 -9.43 -4.72 -9.25
N THR A 157 -9.35 -4.35 -10.53
CA THR A 157 -10.51 -3.84 -11.26
C THR A 157 -10.69 -4.35 -12.67
N SER A 158 -11.93 -4.55 -13.11
CA SER A 158 -12.21 -4.91 -14.51
C SER A 158 -11.53 -6.21 -14.97
N ASN A 159 -11.38 -7.22 -14.10
CA ASN A 159 -10.81 -8.51 -14.47
C ASN A 159 -11.95 -9.53 -14.71
N ASP A 160 -12.50 -9.52 -15.93
CA ASP A 160 -13.69 -10.31 -16.29
C ASP A 160 -13.60 -11.80 -16.00
N GLY A 161 -12.40 -12.40 -16.03
CA GLY A 161 -12.20 -13.82 -15.81
C GLY A 161 -11.79 -14.20 -14.39
N LEU A 162 -11.65 -13.23 -13.49
CA LEU A 162 -11.14 -13.45 -12.14
C LEU A 162 -12.25 -13.96 -11.21
N THR A 163 -12.15 -15.21 -10.80
CA THR A 163 -13.11 -15.85 -9.90
C THR A 163 -12.64 -15.92 -8.44
N ASP A 164 -11.35 -15.74 -8.22
CA ASP A 164 -10.67 -16.03 -6.95
C ASP A 164 -9.48 -15.06 -6.78
N LEU A 165 -9.32 -14.45 -5.60
CA LEU A 165 -8.27 -13.44 -5.35
C LEU A 165 -6.91 -14.05 -4.98
N GLY A 166 -6.80 -15.37 -4.92
CA GLY A 166 -5.69 -16.10 -4.34
C GLY A 166 -5.69 -15.97 -2.82
N SER A 167 -4.51 -15.79 -2.22
CA SER A 167 -4.42 -15.49 -0.79
C SER A 167 -3.28 -14.54 -0.44
N PHE A 168 -3.43 -13.85 0.69
CA PHE A 168 -2.45 -12.92 1.25
C PHE A 168 -2.18 -13.23 2.73
N PRO A 169 -1.64 -14.42 3.07
CA PRO A 169 -1.57 -14.91 4.45
C PRO A 169 -0.62 -14.09 5.35
N ALA A 170 0.32 -13.34 4.77
CA ALA A 170 1.21 -12.44 5.50
C ALA A 170 0.65 -11.01 5.66
N LEU A 171 -0.43 -10.66 4.95
CA LEU A 171 -0.94 -9.30 4.85
C LEU A 171 -1.92 -8.97 5.98
N SER A 172 -1.38 -8.62 7.14
CA SER A 172 -2.20 -8.21 8.29
C SER A 172 -2.74 -6.77 8.22
N SER A 173 -2.11 -5.92 7.39
CA SER A 173 -2.51 -4.53 7.18
C SER A 173 -2.11 -4.04 5.80
N ALA A 174 -2.91 -3.14 5.21
CA ALA A 174 -2.56 -2.41 4.00
C ALA A 174 -2.95 -0.92 4.12
N GLY A 175 -2.60 -0.10 3.13
CA GLY A 175 -3.12 1.27 3.05
C GLY A 175 -4.54 1.30 2.51
N ARG A 176 -4.74 0.97 1.24
CA ARG A 176 -6.06 0.98 0.59
C ARG A 176 -6.35 -0.34 -0.11
N LEU A 177 -7.61 -0.75 -0.08
CA LEU A 177 -8.12 -1.87 -0.87
C LEU A 177 -9.28 -1.38 -1.75
N GLU A 178 -9.15 -1.56 -3.06
CA GLU A 178 -10.21 -1.35 -4.05
C GLU A 178 -10.40 -2.62 -4.86
N ILE A 179 -11.62 -3.16 -4.82
CA ILE A 179 -12.06 -4.28 -5.63
C ILE A 179 -13.33 -3.84 -6.34
N ALA A 180 -13.25 -3.64 -7.66
CA ALA A 180 -14.35 -3.07 -8.43
C ALA A 180 -14.51 -3.71 -9.81
N SER A 181 -15.74 -3.88 -10.28
CA SER A 181 -16.01 -4.35 -11.64
C SER A 181 -15.33 -5.70 -11.97
N ASN A 182 -15.35 -6.68 -11.06
CA ASN A 182 -14.88 -8.04 -11.33
C ASN A 182 -16.10 -8.98 -11.38
N PRO A 183 -16.76 -9.12 -12.55
CA PRO A 183 -18.09 -9.72 -12.65
C PRO A 183 -18.16 -11.21 -12.27
N ASP A 184 -17.05 -11.93 -12.39
CA ASP A 184 -16.97 -13.38 -12.11
C ASP A 184 -16.44 -13.70 -10.69
N LEU A 185 -16.07 -12.68 -9.89
CA LEU A 185 -15.56 -12.86 -8.53
C LEU A 185 -16.70 -13.24 -7.57
N THR A 186 -16.51 -14.30 -6.78
CA THR A 186 -17.59 -14.86 -5.95
C THR A 186 -17.56 -14.46 -4.47
N ASP A 187 -16.40 -14.08 -3.95
CA ASP A 187 -16.20 -13.67 -2.56
C ASP A 187 -14.87 -12.89 -2.42
N TYR A 188 -14.53 -12.50 -1.19
CA TYR A 188 -13.27 -11.82 -0.87
C TYR A 188 -12.28 -12.73 -0.14
N SER A 189 -12.43 -14.05 -0.26
CA SER A 189 -11.45 -15.00 0.27
C SER A 189 -10.07 -14.68 -0.30
N GLY A 190 -9.06 -14.84 0.54
CA GLY A 190 -7.70 -14.41 0.31
C GLY A 190 -7.25 -13.26 1.22
N PHE A 191 -8.18 -12.51 1.82
CA PHE A 191 -7.89 -11.43 2.78
C PHE A 191 -8.17 -11.81 4.25
N GLU A 192 -8.17 -13.09 4.59
CA GLU A 192 -8.60 -13.60 5.92
C GLU A 192 -7.70 -13.14 7.08
N GLU A 193 -6.49 -12.68 6.79
CA GLU A 193 -5.55 -12.14 7.77
C GLU A 193 -5.56 -10.62 7.84
N LEU A 194 -6.25 -9.92 6.92
CA LEU A 194 -6.30 -8.47 6.87
C LEU A 194 -7.11 -7.93 8.05
N THR A 195 -6.46 -7.15 8.92
CA THR A 195 -7.09 -6.61 10.13
C THR A 195 -7.35 -5.11 10.08
N MET A 196 -6.59 -4.38 9.26
CA MET A 196 -6.61 -2.92 9.21
C MET A 196 -6.25 -2.39 7.83
N LEU A 197 -6.97 -1.36 7.42
CA LEU A 197 -6.60 -0.46 6.33
C LEU A 197 -6.29 0.91 6.91
N SER A 198 -5.12 1.49 6.60
CA SER A 198 -4.80 2.86 7.06
C SER A 198 -5.45 3.95 6.22
N GLY A 199 -5.87 3.60 5.00
CA GLY A 199 -6.71 4.38 4.09
C GLY A 199 -8.09 3.74 3.92
N GLY A 200 -8.66 3.84 2.72
CA GLY A 200 -10.04 3.44 2.45
C GLY A 200 -10.25 1.99 2.03
N LEU A 201 -11.51 1.56 2.07
CA LEU A 201 -12.01 0.32 1.48
C LEU A 201 -13.08 0.67 0.44
N GLU A 202 -12.90 0.22 -0.79
CA GLU A 202 -13.87 0.38 -1.87
C GLU A 202 -14.22 -0.97 -2.49
N LEU A 203 -15.49 -1.33 -2.38
CA LEU A 203 -16.05 -2.58 -2.88
C LEU A 203 -17.25 -2.24 -3.77
N SER A 204 -17.10 -2.38 -5.08
CA SER A 204 -18.15 -1.95 -6.01
C SER A 204 -18.32 -2.80 -7.25
N ASP A 205 -19.48 -2.66 -7.90
CA ASP A 205 -19.77 -3.24 -9.22
C ASP A 205 -19.41 -4.73 -9.31
N SER A 206 -19.69 -5.48 -8.24
CA SER A 206 -19.39 -6.91 -8.14
C SER A 206 -20.68 -7.72 -8.21
N ALA A 207 -20.95 -8.28 -9.40
CA ALA A 207 -22.26 -8.82 -9.77
C ALA A 207 -22.67 -10.10 -9.03
N LEU A 208 -21.70 -10.87 -8.49
CA LEU A 208 -21.94 -12.17 -7.85
C LEU A 208 -21.71 -12.18 -6.34
N ILE A 209 -21.13 -11.11 -5.78
CA ILE A 209 -20.83 -11.01 -4.35
C ILE A 209 -22.13 -10.91 -3.54
N THR A 210 -22.35 -11.85 -2.62
CA THR A 210 -23.56 -11.89 -1.78
C THR A 210 -23.36 -11.39 -0.35
N ASP A 211 -22.10 -11.37 0.09
CA ASP A 211 -21.63 -11.02 1.44
C ASP A 211 -20.15 -10.63 1.38
N PHE A 212 -19.50 -10.50 2.53
CA PHE A 212 -18.10 -10.07 2.65
C PHE A 212 -17.16 -11.18 3.16
N THR A 213 -17.52 -12.45 2.95
CA THR A 213 -16.68 -13.59 3.34
C THR A 213 -15.24 -13.39 2.89
N GLY A 214 -14.31 -13.55 3.83
CA GLY A 214 -12.88 -13.29 3.62
C GLY A 214 -12.38 -11.99 4.25
N LEU A 215 -13.27 -11.05 4.60
CA LEU A 215 -12.93 -9.80 5.31
C LEU A 215 -13.26 -9.84 6.82
N ASP A 216 -13.45 -11.03 7.37
CA ASP A 216 -13.98 -11.25 8.73
C ASP A 216 -13.13 -10.62 9.83
N LYS A 217 -11.82 -10.48 9.59
CA LYS A 217 -10.87 -9.91 10.55
C LYS A 217 -10.64 -8.42 10.35
N LEU A 218 -11.13 -7.81 9.28
CA LEU A 218 -10.91 -6.39 8.99
C LEU A 218 -11.73 -5.54 9.95
N THR A 219 -11.10 -5.00 10.99
CA THR A 219 -11.80 -4.27 12.06
C THR A 219 -11.81 -2.76 11.87
N THR A 220 -10.81 -2.21 11.16
CA THR A 220 -10.59 -0.77 11.07
C THR A 220 -10.30 -0.33 9.64
N VAL A 221 -11.03 0.68 9.18
CA VAL A 221 -10.77 1.43 7.95
C VAL A 221 -10.38 2.86 8.33
N GLY A 222 -9.14 3.24 8.01
CA GLY A 222 -8.55 4.51 8.40
C GLY A 222 -9.01 5.71 7.55
N GLY A 223 -9.57 5.45 6.38
CA GLY A 223 -10.24 6.41 5.51
C GLY A 223 -11.72 6.07 5.33
N ASP A 224 -12.21 6.23 4.10
CA ASP A 224 -13.61 6.02 3.75
C ASP A 224 -13.93 4.53 3.51
N LEU A 225 -15.14 4.11 3.88
CA LEU A 225 -15.71 2.82 3.52
C LEU A 225 -16.81 3.04 2.47
N SER A 226 -16.61 2.49 1.28
CA SER A 226 -17.53 2.60 0.14
C SER A 226 -17.96 1.23 -0.35
N ILE A 227 -19.26 0.93 -0.24
CA ILE A 227 -19.91 -0.30 -0.72
C ILE A 227 -21.01 0.11 -1.69
N GLN A 228 -20.77 -0.04 -3.00
CA GLN A 228 -21.66 0.55 -4.00
C GLN A 228 -21.94 -0.36 -5.18
N ASP A 229 -23.16 -0.31 -5.70
CA ASP A 229 -23.53 -0.98 -6.96
C ASP A 229 -23.24 -2.49 -6.97
N ASN A 230 -23.45 -3.19 -5.84
CA ASN A 230 -23.34 -4.65 -5.77
C ASN A 230 -24.74 -5.28 -5.78
N PRO A 231 -25.28 -5.66 -6.95
CA PRO A 231 -26.70 -6.00 -7.10
C PRO A 231 -27.10 -7.31 -6.40
N ALA A 232 -26.16 -8.24 -6.18
CA ALA A 232 -26.42 -9.52 -5.50
C ALA A 232 -26.13 -9.49 -3.99
N LEU A 233 -25.62 -8.37 -3.47
CA LEU A 233 -25.24 -8.24 -2.07
C LEU A 233 -26.49 -8.27 -1.19
N THR A 234 -26.55 -9.19 -0.23
CA THR A 234 -27.74 -9.39 0.63
C THR A 234 -27.45 -9.26 2.12
N SER A 235 -26.18 -9.25 2.54
CA SER A 235 -25.81 -9.20 3.95
C SER A 235 -24.47 -8.50 4.19
N PHE A 236 -24.21 -8.15 5.45
CA PHE A 236 -22.89 -7.74 5.95
C PHE A 236 -22.12 -8.90 6.60
N GLU A 237 -22.56 -10.15 6.41
CA GLU A 237 -21.82 -11.32 6.90
C GLU A 237 -20.40 -11.29 6.32
N GLY A 238 -19.40 -11.66 7.12
CA GLY A 238 -18.00 -11.57 6.73
C GLY A 238 -17.37 -10.17 6.82
N LEU A 239 -18.12 -9.09 7.10
CA LEU A 239 -17.52 -7.77 7.26
C LEU A 239 -17.24 -7.46 8.74
N GLY A 240 -16.00 -7.66 9.18
CA GLY A 240 -15.58 -7.45 10.57
C GLY A 240 -15.45 -6.00 11.04
N VAL A 241 -15.81 -5.02 10.19
CA VAL A 241 -15.49 -3.60 10.42
C VAL A 241 -16.27 -3.07 11.62
N THR A 242 -15.56 -2.41 12.52
CA THR A 242 -16.13 -1.75 13.71
C THR A 242 -15.85 -0.25 13.75
N THR A 243 -14.85 0.21 13.00
CA THR A 243 -14.43 1.62 12.95
C THR A 243 -14.10 2.03 11.53
N VAL A 244 -14.71 3.13 11.08
CA VAL A 244 -14.41 3.85 9.84
C VAL A 244 -14.06 5.28 10.25
N ASN A 245 -12.82 5.70 10.05
CA ASN A 245 -12.37 7.03 10.46
C ASN A 245 -12.81 8.14 9.49
N GLY A 246 -13.13 7.78 8.24
CA GLY A 246 -13.67 8.68 7.21
C GLY A 246 -15.19 8.54 7.04
N ASP A 247 -15.64 8.74 5.81
CA ASP A 247 -17.05 8.65 5.43
C ASP A 247 -17.49 7.18 5.23
N LEU A 248 -18.76 6.90 5.53
CA LEU A 248 -19.43 5.64 5.20
C LEU A 248 -20.41 5.86 4.04
N SER A 249 -20.21 5.14 2.95
CA SER A 249 -21.12 5.12 1.80
C SER A 249 -21.59 3.69 1.52
N VAL A 250 -22.88 3.44 1.65
CA VAL A 250 -23.53 2.17 1.27
C VAL A 250 -24.68 2.50 0.33
N VAL A 251 -24.44 2.41 -0.98
CA VAL A 251 -25.33 2.99 -1.98
C VAL A 251 -25.62 2.02 -3.12
N SER A 252 -26.86 2.02 -3.62
CA SER A 252 -27.22 1.25 -4.83
C SER A 252 -27.00 -0.27 -4.76
N ASN A 253 -27.12 -0.88 -3.57
CA ASN A 253 -27.05 -2.35 -3.43
C ASN A 253 -28.49 -2.90 -3.46
N GLU A 254 -28.99 -3.24 -4.65
CA GLU A 254 -30.42 -3.46 -4.93
C GLU A 254 -31.07 -4.60 -4.11
N ASP A 255 -30.30 -5.61 -3.70
CA ASP A 255 -30.79 -6.73 -2.90
C ASP A 255 -30.47 -6.61 -1.38
N LEU A 256 -29.68 -5.61 -0.99
CA LEU A 256 -29.28 -5.37 0.40
C LEU A 256 -30.34 -4.57 1.14
N SER A 257 -30.93 -5.14 2.19
CA SER A 257 -31.98 -4.50 2.97
C SER A 257 -31.56 -3.17 3.60
N GLU A 258 -32.33 -2.10 3.42
CA GLU A 258 -32.07 -0.79 4.04
C GLU A 258 -32.07 -0.85 5.58
N CYS A 259 -32.79 -1.81 6.17
CA CYS A 259 -32.77 -2.07 7.60
C CYS A 259 -31.41 -2.61 8.05
N LEU A 260 -30.85 -3.57 7.32
CA LEU A 260 -29.51 -4.10 7.58
C LEU A 260 -28.44 -3.01 7.43
N VAL A 261 -28.58 -2.14 6.44
CA VAL A 261 -27.67 -0.99 6.24
C VAL A 261 -27.71 -0.04 7.44
N THR A 262 -28.91 0.30 7.90
CA THR A 262 -29.08 1.19 9.06
C THR A 262 -28.55 0.56 10.34
N ASP A 263 -28.81 -0.73 10.55
CA ASP A 263 -28.32 -1.47 11.71
C ASP A 263 -26.79 -1.58 11.72
N PHE A 264 -26.19 -1.85 10.56
CA PHE A 264 -24.73 -1.87 10.39
C PHE A 264 -24.11 -0.50 10.70
N ALA A 265 -24.62 0.57 10.10
CA ALA A 265 -24.13 1.93 10.35
C ALA A 265 -24.24 2.31 11.84
N ALA A 266 -25.34 1.93 12.50
CA ALA A 266 -25.53 2.18 13.93
C ALA A 266 -24.64 1.32 14.84
N ALA A 267 -24.13 0.19 14.35
CA ALA A 267 -23.29 -0.73 15.11
C ALA A 267 -21.80 -0.37 15.09
N ILE A 268 -21.36 0.45 14.14
CA ILE A 268 -19.96 0.85 13.97
C ILE A 268 -19.71 2.31 14.37
N THR A 269 -18.44 2.68 14.50
CA THR A 269 -18.04 4.09 14.67
C THR A 269 -17.68 4.68 13.31
N VAL A 270 -18.40 5.72 12.88
CA VAL A 270 -18.10 6.49 11.67
C VAL A 270 -17.59 7.88 12.06
N GLY A 271 -16.42 8.26 11.54
CA GLY A 271 -15.79 9.55 11.82
C GLY A 271 -16.29 10.70 10.94
N GLY A 272 -16.79 10.36 9.74
CA GLY A 272 -17.26 11.29 8.71
C GLY A 272 -18.77 11.27 8.50
N ALA A 273 -19.18 11.52 7.25
CA ALA A 273 -20.57 11.51 6.81
C ALA A 273 -21.06 10.09 6.49
N GLU A 274 -22.37 9.87 6.62
CA GLU A 274 -23.04 8.62 6.25
C GLU A 274 -23.97 8.85 5.05
N VAL A 275 -23.84 8.03 4.02
CA VAL A 275 -24.66 8.05 2.79
C VAL A 275 -25.17 6.64 2.51
N LEU A 276 -26.46 6.38 2.78
CA LEU A 276 -27.02 5.02 2.90
C LEU A 276 -28.20 4.72 1.93
N ASN A 277 -28.26 5.39 0.78
CA ASN A 277 -29.45 5.40 -0.10
C ASN A 277 -29.39 4.43 -1.28
N GLY A 278 -30.54 4.11 -1.89
CA GLY A 278 -30.58 3.26 -3.10
C GLY A 278 -30.43 1.77 -2.84
N ASN A 279 -30.50 1.35 -1.57
CA ASN A 279 -30.55 -0.06 -1.17
C ASN A 279 -32.00 -0.59 -1.23
N LYS A 280 -32.19 -1.88 -1.00
CA LYS A 280 -33.51 -2.54 -1.03
C LYS A 280 -34.45 -1.98 0.04
N MET A 281 -35.58 -1.44 -0.39
CA MET A 281 -36.64 -0.97 0.51
C MET A 281 -37.34 -2.15 1.17
N ASP A 282 -37.31 -2.21 2.50
CA ASP A 282 -37.92 -3.26 3.31
C ASP A 282 -38.62 -2.63 4.53
N LEU A 283 -39.64 -3.30 5.07
CA LEU A 283 -40.24 -2.86 6.34
C LEU A 283 -39.39 -3.35 7.50
N CYS A 284 -38.78 -2.41 8.23
CA CYS A 284 -38.02 -2.72 9.44
C CYS A 284 -38.98 -2.92 10.64
N ASP A 285 -38.85 -4.05 11.35
CA ASP A 285 -39.67 -4.43 12.52
C ASP A 285 -38.99 -4.07 13.86
#